data_AF-A0A7W1JDE6-F1
#
_entry.id   AF-A0A7W1JDE6-F1
#
_cell.length_a   1.000
_cell.length_b   1.000
_cell.length_c   1.000
_cell.angle_alpha   90.00
_cell.angle_beta   90.00
_cell.angle_gamma   90.00
#
_symmetry.space_group_name_H-M   'P 1'
#
loop_
_entity.id
_entity.type
_entity.pdbx_description
1 polymer ?
#
loop_
_entity_poly.entity_id
_entity_poly.type
_entity_poly.pdbx_seq_one_letter_code
_entity_poly.pdbx_strand_id
1 'polypeptide(L)'
;MSTSPVVRALFRLRGMPEECLRLDGLLKTGFILLADAPDKELVLGLVGRFWSLSGEVQHLDKDEFRRFNKRGYAKATWNFSLEPLGANATRLTTETRVCCLDEASRRRFRLYWLFISPFSAWVRKKALRIIKSESERRH
;
A
#
# COMPACT_ATOMS: atom_id res chain seq x y z
N MET A 1 -10.14 -12.59 -12.37
CA MET A 1 -11.52 -12.36 -11.88
C MET A 1 -11.78 -13.25 -10.67
N SER A 2 -11.79 -12.69 -9.45
CA SER A 2 -12.09 -13.47 -8.23
C SER A 2 -13.58 -13.34 -7.90
N THR A 3 -14.34 -14.44 -7.94
CA THR A 3 -15.81 -14.52 -7.85
C THR A 3 -16.39 -14.46 -6.44
N SER A 4 -15.69 -13.89 -5.46
CA SER A 4 -16.16 -13.92 -4.07
C SER A 4 -16.98 -12.66 -3.69
N PRO A 5 -18.25 -12.80 -3.26
CA PRO A 5 -19.11 -11.69 -2.87
C PRO A 5 -18.63 -10.95 -1.61
N VAL A 6 -17.94 -11.64 -0.71
CA VAL A 6 -17.30 -11.04 0.49
C VAL A 6 -16.18 -10.07 0.08
N VAL A 7 -15.40 -10.45 -0.94
CA VAL A 7 -14.32 -9.63 -1.48
C VAL A 7 -14.88 -8.36 -2.13
N ARG A 8 -15.99 -8.45 -2.86
CA ARG A 8 -16.69 -7.28 -3.43
C ARG A 8 -17.27 -6.34 -2.37
N ALA A 9 -17.91 -6.89 -1.33
CA ALA A 9 -18.48 -6.09 -0.24
C ALA A 9 -17.38 -5.31 0.51
N LEU A 10 -16.24 -5.95 0.77
CA LEU A 10 -15.10 -5.33 1.45
C LEU A 10 -14.36 -4.32 0.59
N PHE A 11 -14.23 -4.56 -0.72
CA PHE A 11 -13.70 -3.57 -1.67
C PHE A 11 -14.60 -2.35 -1.78
N ARG A 12 -15.93 -2.52 -1.77
CA ARG A 12 -16.89 -1.41 -1.68
C ARG A 12 -16.78 -0.65 -0.37
N LEU A 13 -16.64 -1.35 0.75
CA LEU A 13 -16.52 -0.73 2.08
C LEU A 13 -15.25 0.13 2.23
N ARG A 14 -14.25 -0.10 1.36
CA ARG A 14 -13.00 0.68 1.30
C ARG A 14 -12.83 1.52 0.03
N GLY A 15 -13.81 1.54 -0.87
CA GLY A 15 -13.76 2.30 -2.12
C GLY A 15 -12.63 1.89 -3.10
N MET A 16 -12.15 0.64 -3.07
CA MET A 16 -11.00 0.21 -3.88
C MET A 16 -11.40 -0.72 -5.05
N PRO A 17 -11.53 -0.21 -6.29
CA PRO A 17 -11.65 -1.05 -7.49
C PRO A 17 -10.34 -1.81 -7.79
N GLU A 18 -10.41 -2.96 -8.49
CA GLU A 18 -9.22 -3.76 -8.91
C GLU A 18 -8.22 -2.93 -9.75
N GLU A 19 -8.68 -1.86 -10.39
CA GLU A 19 -7.89 -0.86 -11.12
C GLU A 19 -6.91 -0.07 -10.22
N CYS A 20 -7.15 -0.02 -8.90
CA CYS A 20 -6.23 0.57 -7.92
C CYS A 20 -4.95 -0.24 -7.72
N LEU A 21 -4.74 -1.37 -8.40
CA LEU A 21 -3.47 -2.10 -8.36
C LEU A 21 -2.47 -1.62 -9.43
N ARG A 22 -2.90 -0.73 -10.34
CA ARG A 22 -1.97 -0.02 -11.23
C ARG A 22 -1.43 1.22 -10.53
N LEU A 23 -0.19 1.59 -10.83
CA LEU A 23 0.47 2.77 -10.26
C LEU A 23 -0.41 4.02 -10.42
N ASP A 24 -0.95 4.27 -11.62
CA ASP A 24 -1.83 5.43 -11.88
C ASP A 24 -3.09 5.44 -11.01
N GLY A 25 -3.65 4.26 -10.73
CA GLY A 25 -4.80 4.11 -9.84
C GLY A 25 -4.43 4.42 -8.39
N LEU A 26 -3.28 3.93 -7.92
CA LEU A 26 -2.77 4.23 -6.58
C LEU A 26 -2.53 5.73 -6.39
N LEU A 27 -1.87 6.38 -7.35
CA LEU A 27 -1.59 7.82 -7.29
C LEU A 27 -2.87 8.66 -7.19
N LYS A 28 -3.94 8.27 -7.92
CA LYS A 28 -5.26 8.92 -7.82
C LYS A 28 -5.94 8.77 -6.45
N THR A 29 -5.53 7.78 -5.65
CA THR A 29 -6.07 7.57 -4.29
C THR A 29 -5.26 8.28 -3.20
N GLY A 30 -4.27 9.10 -3.58
CA GLY A 30 -3.42 9.86 -2.66
C GLY A 30 -2.09 9.19 -2.32
N PHE A 31 -1.74 8.06 -2.97
CA PHE A 31 -0.37 7.57 -2.88
C PHE A 31 0.61 8.50 -3.61
N ILE A 32 1.82 8.55 -3.08
CA ILE A 32 2.87 9.48 -3.53
C ILE A 32 4.07 8.64 -3.94
N LEU A 33 4.61 8.86 -5.14
CA LEU A 33 5.84 8.19 -5.56
C LEU A 33 7.05 8.79 -4.83
N LEU A 34 7.58 8.05 -3.85
CA LEU A 34 8.71 8.51 -3.02
C LEU A 34 10.06 8.11 -3.62
N ALA A 35 10.15 6.93 -4.19
CA ALA A 35 11.34 6.47 -4.91
C ALA A 35 10.94 5.59 -6.08
N ASP A 36 11.66 5.77 -7.18
CA ASP A 36 11.58 4.93 -8.37
C ASP A 36 13.01 4.64 -8.79
N ALA A 37 13.48 3.45 -8.44
CA ALA A 37 14.76 2.91 -8.87
C ALA A 37 14.45 1.75 -9.82
N PRO A 38 14.57 1.98 -11.15
CA PRO A 38 14.29 0.96 -12.14
C PRO A 38 15.02 -0.35 -11.83
N ASP A 39 14.32 -1.46 -12.01
CA ASP A 39 14.80 -2.83 -11.78
C ASP A 39 15.29 -3.15 -10.36
N LYS A 40 15.06 -2.24 -9.39
CA LYS A 40 15.52 -2.39 -8.01
C LYS A 40 14.43 -2.21 -6.98
N GLU A 41 13.80 -1.03 -6.96
CA GLU A 41 12.82 -0.71 -5.92
C GLU A 41 11.86 0.41 -6.34
N LEU A 42 10.58 0.21 -6.04
CA LEU A 42 9.55 1.24 -6.08
C LEU A 42 9.06 1.50 -4.65
N VAL A 43 8.97 2.77 -4.24
CA VAL A 43 8.47 3.14 -2.91
C VAL A 43 7.34 4.15 -3.04
N LEU A 44 6.19 3.79 -2.48
CA LEU A 44 5.01 4.65 -2.40
C LEU A 44 4.81 5.15 -0.96
N GLY A 45 4.40 6.40 -0.81
CA GLY A 45 4.04 7.04 0.44
C GLY A 45 2.54 7.29 0.54
N LEU A 46 2.02 7.33 1.75
CA LEU A 46 0.64 7.71 2.04
C LEU A 46 0.56 8.36 3.42
N VAL A 47 -0.25 9.41 3.57
CA VAL A 47 -0.53 10.03 4.87
C VAL A 47 -2.01 9.98 5.15
N GLY A 48 -2.39 9.56 6.35
CA GLY A 48 -3.79 9.50 6.73
C GLY A 48 -4.02 9.06 8.16
N ARG A 49 -5.30 8.95 8.50
CA ARG A 49 -5.83 8.40 9.74
C ARG A 49 -6.48 7.06 9.41
N PHE A 50 -5.65 6.05 9.21
CA PHE A 50 -6.10 4.74 8.71
C PHE A 50 -7.11 4.02 9.62
N TRP A 51 -7.21 4.45 10.89
CA TRP A 51 -8.18 3.96 11.87
C TRP A 51 -9.49 4.76 11.92
N SER A 52 -9.62 5.82 11.10
CA SER A 52 -10.88 6.55 10.91
C SER A 52 -11.76 5.86 9.86
N LEU A 53 -13.06 6.13 9.85
CA LEU A 53 -14.02 5.52 8.93
C LEU A 53 -13.70 5.79 7.45
N SER A 54 -13.21 6.99 7.13
CA SER A 54 -12.86 7.39 5.76
C SER A 54 -11.36 7.34 5.46
N GLY A 55 -10.52 6.98 6.43
CA GLY A 55 -9.06 7.00 6.31
C GLY A 55 -8.43 8.41 6.34
N GLU A 56 -9.19 9.49 6.11
CA GLU A 56 -8.75 10.89 6.07
C GLU A 56 -7.41 11.08 5.32
N VAL A 57 -7.29 10.48 4.14
CA VAL A 57 -6.07 10.52 3.32
C VAL A 57 -5.76 11.96 2.91
N GLN A 58 -4.48 12.33 3.06
CA GLN A 58 -3.97 13.64 2.63
C GLN A 58 -3.34 13.50 1.25
N HIS A 59 -3.72 14.38 0.32
CA HIS A 59 -3.09 14.50 -0.98
C HIS A 59 -1.91 15.45 -0.83
N LEU A 60 -0.69 14.90 -0.91
CA LEU A 60 0.54 15.63 -0.69
C LEU A 60 1.52 15.32 -1.83
N ASP A 61 2.46 16.21 -2.09
CA ASP A 61 3.64 15.89 -2.87
C ASP A 61 4.73 15.20 -2.01
N LYS A 62 5.87 14.90 -2.65
CA LYS A 62 6.99 14.20 -2.01
C LYS A 62 7.68 15.02 -0.91
N ASP A 63 7.76 16.34 -1.05
CA ASP A 63 8.40 17.22 -0.07
C ASP A 63 7.47 17.53 1.09
N GLU A 64 6.18 17.72 0.81
CA GLU A 64 5.11 17.80 1.79
C GLU A 64 5.05 16.50 2.63
N PHE A 65 5.11 15.33 1.99
CA PHE A 65 5.19 14.04 2.70
C PHE A 65 6.35 14.00 3.69
N ARG A 66 7.54 14.46 3.28
CA ARG A 66 8.73 14.48 4.14
C ARG A 66 8.53 15.39 5.35
N ARG A 67 8.02 16.60 5.13
CA ARG A 67 7.84 17.62 6.18
C ARG A 67 6.62 17.41 7.06
N PHE A 68 5.64 16.61 6.62
CA PHE A 68 4.38 16.41 7.33
C PHE A 68 4.61 15.89 8.76
N ASN A 69 4.11 16.59 9.77
CA ASN A 69 4.29 16.20 11.18
C ASN A 69 3.03 16.48 12.04
N LYS A 70 1.85 16.44 11.42
CA LYS A 70 0.59 16.75 12.11
C LYS A 70 0.23 15.62 13.07
N ARG A 71 0.09 15.96 14.36
CA ARG A 71 -0.41 15.02 15.39
C ARG A 71 -1.80 14.51 15.00
N GLY A 72 -2.08 13.26 15.37
CA GLY A 72 -3.32 12.59 15.05
C GLY A 72 -3.31 11.87 13.71
N TYR A 73 -2.17 11.76 13.02
CA TYR A 73 -2.00 11.11 11.72
C TYR A 73 -0.85 10.09 11.73
N ALA A 74 -0.79 9.26 10.71
CA ALA A 74 0.32 8.37 10.44
C ALA A 74 0.83 8.54 9.00
N LYS A 75 2.13 8.35 8.81
CA LYS A 75 2.76 8.13 7.51
C LYS A 75 2.87 6.63 7.28
N ALA A 76 2.54 6.18 6.08
CA ALA A 76 2.81 4.82 5.63
C ALA A 76 3.71 4.88 4.40
N THR A 77 4.61 3.91 4.30
CA THR A 77 5.36 3.63 3.07
C THR A 77 5.13 2.19 2.66
N TRP A 78 4.97 1.95 1.36
CA TRP A 78 4.78 0.62 0.79
C TRP A 78 5.80 0.44 -0.33
N ASN A 79 6.72 -0.50 -0.17
CA ASN A 79 7.75 -0.75 -1.18
C ASN A 79 7.50 -2.04 -1.97
N PHE A 80 8.11 -2.09 -3.15
CA PHE A 80 8.24 -3.26 -3.99
C PHE A 80 9.71 -3.38 -4.38
N SER A 81 10.38 -4.41 -3.86
CA SER A 81 11.81 -4.65 -4.14
C SER A 81 11.97 -5.82 -5.09
N LEU A 82 12.81 -5.62 -6.10
CA LEU A 82 13.19 -6.59 -7.11
C LEU A 82 14.63 -7.05 -6.84
N GLU A 83 14.81 -8.35 -6.68
CA GLU A 83 16.11 -8.99 -6.50
C GLU A 83 16.29 -10.04 -7.62
N PRO A 84 17.22 -9.82 -8.57
CA PRO A 84 17.55 -10.82 -9.58
C PRO A 84 18.13 -12.09 -8.93
N LEU A 85 17.57 -13.24 -9.26
CA LEU A 85 18.05 -14.56 -8.79
C LEU A 85 18.79 -15.35 -9.88
N GLY A 86 18.97 -14.75 -11.07
CA GLY A 86 19.58 -15.35 -12.24
C GLY A 86 19.01 -14.74 -13.53
N ALA A 87 19.38 -15.30 -14.69
CA ALA A 87 19.00 -14.74 -15.98
C ALA A 87 17.48 -14.70 -16.23
N ASN A 88 16.72 -15.65 -15.67
CA ASN A 88 15.29 -15.82 -15.96
C ASN A 88 14.41 -15.78 -14.71
N ALA A 89 14.92 -15.31 -13.57
CA ALA A 89 14.20 -15.31 -12.31
C ALA A 89 14.46 -14.04 -11.51
N THR A 90 13.38 -13.41 -11.05
CA THR A 90 13.43 -12.25 -10.15
C THR A 90 12.54 -12.50 -8.95
N ARG A 91 13.06 -12.24 -7.76
CA ARG A 91 12.29 -12.23 -6.52
C ARG A 91 11.70 -10.86 -6.31
N LEU A 92 10.37 -10.82 -6.23
CA LEU A 92 9.61 -9.63 -5.85
C LEU A 92 9.20 -9.73 -4.38
N THR A 93 9.59 -8.75 -3.58
CA THR A 93 9.18 -8.62 -2.17
C THR A 93 8.45 -7.31 -1.92
N THR A 94 7.67 -7.25 -0.83
CA THR A 94 6.95 -6.04 -0.45
C THR A 94 6.86 -5.89 1.05
N GLU A 95 7.04 -4.67 1.53
CA GLU A 95 6.98 -4.28 2.93
C GLU A 95 6.15 -3.01 3.08
N THR A 96 5.32 -2.96 4.13
CA THR A 96 4.61 -1.74 4.51
C THR A 96 5.09 -1.31 5.88
N ARG A 97 5.61 -0.08 5.97
CA ARG A 97 6.09 0.53 7.20
C ARG A 97 5.15 1.67 7.56
N VAL A 98 4.78 1.78 8.84
CA VAL A 98 3.86 2.81 9.32
C VAL A 98 4.48 3.54 10.50
N CYS A 99 4.60 4.85 10.37
CA CYS A 99 5.07 5.76 11.41
C CYS A 99 3.88 6.59 11.92
N CYS A 100 3.47 6.36 13.17
CA CYS A 100 2.46 7.19 13.84
C CYS A 100 3.13 8.43 14.43
N LEU A 101 2.55 9.62 14.23
CA LEU A 101 3.18 10.90 14.58
C LEU A 101 2.95 11.34 16.03
N ASP A 102 2.26 10.52 16.82
CA ASP A 102 2.08 10.68 18.26
C ASP A 102 1.63 9.37 18.92
N GLU A 103 1.74 9.28 20.26
CA GLU A 103 1.40 8.06 21.01
C GLU A 103 -0.10 7.72 20.98
N ALA A 104 -1.00 8.70 20.90
CA ALA A 104 -2.44 8.44 20.83
C ALA A 104 -2.80 7.82 19.47
N SER A 105 -2.23 8.34 18.38
CA SER A 105 -2.31 7.72 17.05
C SER A 105 -1.72 6.32 17.05
N ARG A 106 -0.57 6.11 17.71
CA ARG A 106 0.05 4.78 17.83
C ARG A 106 -0.86 3.77 18.53
N ARG A 107 -1.52 4.16 19.63
CA ARG A 107 -2.51 3.32 20.34
C ARG A 107 -3.69 2.95 19.44
N ARG A 108 -4.28 3.93 18.76
CA ARG A 108 -5.41 3.72 17.84
C ARG A 108 -5.00 2.82 16.67
N PHE A 109 -3.84 3.07 16.08
CA PHE A 109 -3.31 2.24 15.00
C PHE A 109 -3.04 0.81 15.45
N ARG A 110 -2.47 0.59 16.65
CA ARG A 110 -2.27 -0.76 17.19
C ARG A 110 -3.58 -1.53 17.31
N LEU A 111 -4.62 -0.91 17.91
CA LEU A 111 -5.93 -1.53 18.04
C LEU A 111 -6.54 -1.85 16.67
N TYR A 112 -6.53 -0.89 15.75
CA TYR A 112 -6.96 -1.09 14.36
C TYR A 112 -6.19 -2.23 13.66
N TRP A 113 -4.87 -2.29 13.87
CA TRP A 113 -3.99 -3.27 13.25
C TRP A 113 -4.25 -4.70 13.74
N LEU A 114 -4.64 -4.89 15.00
CA LEU A 114 -5.01 -6.20 15.52
C LEU A 114 -6.13 -6.85 14.70
N PHE A 115 -7.11 -6.08 14.25
CA PHE A 115 -8.23 -6.58 13.45
C PHE A 115 -7.92 -6.64 11.94
N ILE A 116 -7.16 -5.67 11.42
CA ILE A 116 -6.95 -5.52 9.98
C ILE A 116 -5.71 -6.23 9.45
N SER A 117 -4.72 -6.56 10.30
CA SER A 117 -3.47 -7.20 9.88
C SER A 117 -3.64 -8.47 9.02
N PRO A 118 -4.51 -9.46 9.33
CA PRO A 118 -4.64 -10.65 8.49
C PRO A 118 -5.18 -10.31 7.10
N PHE A 119 -6.15 -9.38 7.03
CA PHE A 119 -6.71 -8.92 5.77
C PHE A 119 -5.68 -8.13 4.95
N SER A 120 -4.93 -7.24 5.59
CA SER A 120 -3.83 -6.50 4.94
C SER A 120 -2.78 -7.43 4.37
N ALA A 121 -2.39 -8.47 5.12
CA ALA A 121 -1.46 -9.50 4.65
C ALA A 121 -2.01 -10.26 3.44
N TRP A 122 -3.30 -10.61 3.44
CA TRP A 122 -3.94 -11.28 2.32
C TRP A 122 -3.96 -10.43 1.04
N VAL A 123 -4.33 -9.15 1.14
CA VAL A 123 -4.32 -8.20 0.01
C VAL A 123 -2.90 -8.07 -0.56
N ARG A 124 -1.88 -7.91 0.29
CA ARG A 124 -0.47 -7.83 -0.17
C ARG A 124 -0.03 -9.11 -0.88
N LYS A 125 -0.37 -10.29 -0.37
CA LYS A 125 -0.11 -11.56 -1.05
C LYS A 125 -0.83 -11.68 -2.39
N LYS A 126 -2.06 -11.16 -2.51
CA LYS A 126 -2.80 -11.14 -3.78
C LYS A 126 -2.15 -10.19 -4.79
N ALA A 127 -1.74 -9.00 -4.37
CA ALA A 127 -1.01 -8.06 -5.23
C ALA A 127 0.25 -8.70 -5.82
N LEU A 128 1.10 -9.33 -4.99
CA LEU A 128 2.30 -10.04 -5.47
C LEU A 128 1.98 -11.14 -6.50
N ARG A 129 0.91 -11.92 -6.30
CA ARG A 129 0.50 -12.96 -7.26
C ARG A 129 0.02 -12.38 -8.58
N ILE A 130 -0.68 -11.24 -8.55
CA ILE A 130 -1.14 -10.56 -9.77
C ILE A 130 0.07 -10.06 -10.56
N ILE A 131 1.01 -9.37 -9.89
CA ILE A 131 2.23 -8.87 -10.52
C ILE A 131 3.03 -10.02 -11.14
N LYS A 132 3.19 -11.14 -10.40
CA LYS A 132 3.84 -12.35 -10.92
C LYS A 132 3.16 -12.84 -12.21
N SER A 133 1.84 -13.07 -12.16
CA SER A 133 1.08 -13.60 -13.31
C SER A 133 1.06 -12.66 -14.52
N GLU A 134 1.09 -11.35 -14.31
CA GLU A 134 1.18 -10.38 -15.42
C GLU A 134 2.59 -10.32 -16.02
N SER A 135 3.64 -10.42 -15.19
CA SER A 135 5.03 -10.40 -15.65
C SER A 135 5.36 -11.66 -16.46
N GLU A 136 4.92 -12.82 -16.00
CA GLU A 136 5.14 -14.11 -16.69
C GLU A 136 4.31 -14.25 -17.99
N ARG A 137 3.24 -13.46 -18.16
CA ARG A 137 2.43 -13.45 -19.39
C ARG A 137 2.97 -12.55 -20.50
N ARG A 138 3.87 -11.62 -20.16
CA ARG A 138 4.46 -10.66 -21.11
C ARG A 138 5.80 -11.12 -21.69
N HIS A 139 6.33 -12.24 -21.17
CA HIS A 139 7.41 -13.02 -21.77
C HIS A 139 6.83 -14.14 -22.63
#